data_AF-U6SSI7-F1
#
_entry.id   AF-U6SSI7-F1
#
_cell.length_a   1.000
_cell.length_b   1.000
_cell.length_c   1.000
_cell.angle_alpha   90.00
_cell.angle_beta   90.00
_cell.angle_gamma   90.00
#
_symmetry.space_group_name_H-M   'P 1'
#
loop_
_entity.id
_entity.type
_entity.pdbx_description
1 polymer ?
#
loop_
_entity_poly.entity_id
_entity_poly.type
_entity_poly.pdbx_seq_one_letter_code
_entity_poly.pdbx_strand_id
1 'polypeptide(L)'
;MEPISHEVLNSEGTITRKLSQEKIERLLQMNKILDSIIDSSFDGIYVADSQGYGIKVNEAYSRITGVRAKQLLGKNMHEVVSEGIVSESVTLKVLKERQSITIVQHINEKEFLVTGNPIFNSEGEISHVVTNVRDLSELNRLKVELRETKRYTNKILQEISEFKNKEGVKLLLDGIVAQSKEIIEVTAVIKKVCEVDSTVLLLGETGVGKEVFANMIHMNSNRKDKPYIKVNCGAIPAQLLESELFGYEKGAFTGADRNGKAGLFEKAEGGTIFLDEIGEIPLELQVKLLRVLQEFEVIRIGGAHPKKVDVRVISATNRNLKKMVAVGEFREDLYYRLNIVPIRIPALRERIADIAPLAYYFLNKMNEKYKLEKRFHSEVIYMMERYKWPGNIREMENLIERIAVTTEGNEINSNDFPKGVFESALDEIIHSKGQMEQGLKQKVNDLEKRLIEEKMSEFKTTRKAAKALKISQSALVKKMKKFNLS
;
A
#
# COMPACT_ATOMS: atom_id res chain seq x y z
N MET A 1 -11.27 -91.75 52.29
CA MET A 1 -11.44 -90.30 52.05
C MET A 1 -10.10 -89.80 51.53
N GLU A 2 -10.13 -89.33 50.29
CA GLU A 2 -8.99 -89.09 49.40
C GLU A 2 -8.07 -87.94 49.86
N PRO A 3 -6.78 -87.96 49.46
CA PRO A 3 -5.84 -86.88 49.71
C PRO A 3 -6.07 -85.73 48.72
N ILE A 4 -6.26 -84.51 49.23
CA ILE A 4 -6.31 -83.31 48.40
C ILE A 4 -4.90 -83.03 47.87
N SER A 5 -4.86 -82.80 46.57
CA SER A 5 -3.74 -82.80 45.66
C SER A 5 -2.77 -81.62 45.84
N HIS A 6 -1.48 -81.94 45.85
CA HIS A 6 -0.33 -81.01 45.80
C HIS A 6 -0.22 -80.18 44.49
N GLU A 7 -1.17 -80.31 43.55
CA GLU A 7 -1.09 -79.72 42.20
C GLU A 7 -1.71 -78.32 42.08
N VAL A 8 -2.58 -77.90 43.01
CA VAL A 8 -3.28 -76.61 42.91
C VAL A 8 -2.44 -75.41 43.39
N LEU A 9 -1.44 -75.64 44.26
CA LEU A 9 -0.58 -74.58 44.78
C LEU A 9 0.56 -74.17 43.82
N ASN A 10 0.93 -75.01 42.84
CA ASN A 10 1.99 -74.70 41.88
C ASN A 10 1.51 -73.89 40.65
N SER A 11 0.22 -73.92 40.32
CA SER A 11 -0.34 -73.24 39.15
C SER A 11 -0.60 -71.74 39.41
N GLU A 12 -1.10 -71.37 40.58
CA GLU A 12 -1.26 -69.95 40.99
C GLU A 12 0.09 -69.23 41.07
N GLY A 13 1.10 -69.85 41.69
CA GLY A 13 2.45 -69.28 41.77
C GLY A 13 3.11 -69.06 40.41
N THR A 14 2.76 -69.85 39.39
CA THR A 14 3.29 -69.73 38.02
C THR A 14 2.56 -68.65 37.21
N ILE A 15 1.24 -68.49 37.40
CA ILE A 15 0.43 -67.44 36.76
C ILE A 15 0.77 -66.06 37.34
N THR A 16 0.90 -65.93 38.66
CA THR A 16 1.34 -64.69 39.32
C THR A 16 2.75 -64.28 38.88
N ARG A 17 3.65 -65.25 38.67
CA ARG A 17 5.02 -64.97 38.14
C ARG A 17 4.98 -64.44 36.71
N LYS A 18 4.19 -65.04 35.82
CA LYS A 18 4.02 -64.56 34.43
C LYS A 18 3.42 -63.16 34.36
N LEU A 19 2.35 -62.89 35.11
CA LEU A 19 1.73 -61.57 35.21
C LEU A 19 2.70 -60.51 35.77
N SER A 20 3.55 -60.90 36.73
CA SER A 20 4.60 -60.00 37.26
C SER A 20 5.68 -59.69 36.22
N GLN A 21 6.09 -60.67 35.39
CA GLN A 21 7.07 -60.48 34.32
C GLN A 21 6.53 -59.57 33.22
N GLU A 22 5.31 -59.79 32.75
CA GLU A 22 4.68 -58.94 31.73
C GLU A 22 4.53 -57.49 32.21
N LYS A 23 4.21 -57.29 33.49
CA LYS A 23 4.11 -55.95 34.08
C LYS A 23 5.48 -55.25 34.16
N ILE A 24 6.54 -55.98 34.50
CA ILE A 24 7.92 -55.47 34.52
C ILE A 24 8.37 -55.11 33.11
N GLU A 25 8.13 -55.97 32.11
CA GLU A 25 8.47 -55.69 30.72
C GLU A 25 7.77 -54.44 30.19
N ARG A 26 6.47 -54.28 30.49
CA ARG A 26 5.72 -53.08 30.11
C ARG A 26 6.24 -51.81 30.78
N LEU A 27 6.67 -51.89 32.04
CA LEU A 27 7.30 -50.76 32.75
C LEU A 27 8.66 -50.39 32.15
N LEU A 28 9.49 -51.39 31.82
CA LEU A 28 10.78 -51.18 31.16
C LEU A 28 10.59 -50.54 29.77
N GLN A 29 9.60 -50.99 29.01
CA GLN A 29 9.29 -50.42 27.70
C GLN A 29 8.80 -48.97 27.82
N MET A 30 7.94 -48.67 28.80
CA MET A 30 7.46 -47.31 29.06
C MET A 30 8.61 -46.37 29.45
N ASN A 31 9.51 -46.81 30.34
CA ASN A 31 10.68 -46.02 30.73
C ASN A 31 11.59 -45.72 29.53
N LYS A 32 11.83 -46.70 28.65
CA LYS A 32 12.64 -46.50 27.44
C LYS A 32 12.04 -45.45 26.48
N ILE A 33 10.70 -45.41 26.37
CA ILE A 33 10.02 -44.39 25.57
C ILE A 33 10.18 -43.01 26.22
N LEU A 34 10.00 -42.91 27.54
CA LEU A 34 10.19 -41.65 28.27
C LEU A 34 11.63 -41.13 28.17
N ASP A 35 12.62 -42.02 28.24
CA ASP A 35 14.04 -41.68 28.00
C ASP A 35 14.21 -41.08 26.61
N SER A 36 13.67 -41.75 25.58
CA SER A 36 13.77 -41.29 24.19
C SER A 36 13.12 -39.93 23.96
N ILE A 37 11.98 -39.66 24.61
CA ILE A 37 11.30 -38.36 24.54
C ILE A 37 12.17 -37.27 25.20
N ILE A 38 12.72 -37.56 26.38
CA ILE A 38 13.56 -36.61 27.13
C ILE A 38 14.86 -36.29 26.38
N ASP A 39 15.48 -37.27 25.73
CA ASP A 39 16.70 -37.07 24.93
C ASP A 39 16.44 -36.38 23.57
N SER A 40 15.21 -36.46 23.06
CA SER A 40 14.82 -35.73 21.83
C SER A 40 14.66 -34.21 22.03
N SER A 41 14.65 -33.76 23.29
CA SER A 41 14.59 -32.33 23.63
C SER A 41 15.86 -31.60 23.17
N PHE A 42 15.69 -30.41 22.60
CA PHE A 42 16.79 -29.49 22.35
C PHE A 42 17.31 -28.83 23.63
N ASP A 43 16.40 -28.59 24.59
CA ASP A 43 16.76 -28.03 25.89
C ASP A 43 17.34 -29.12 26.81
N GLY A 44 18.26 -28.73 27.70
CA GLY A 44 18.85 -29.61 28.69
C GLY A 44 17.90 -29.89 29.84
N ILE A 45 17.64 -31.16 30.13
CA ILE A 45 16.76 -31.60 31.21
C ILE A 45 17.59 -32.29 32.28
N TYR A 46 17.40 -31.84 33.52
CA TYR A 46 18.00 -32.43 34.72
C TYR A 46 16.90 -32.67 35.77
N VAL A 47 16.98 -33.80 36.47
CA VAL A 47 16.01 -34.21 37.48
C VAL A 47 16.75 -34.56 38.76
N ALA A 48 16.31 -33.98 39.86
CA ALA A 48 16.80 -34.27 41.20
C ALA A 48 15.68 -34.78 42.11
N ASP A 49 16.05 -35.51 43.16
CA ASP A 49 15.12 -35.98 44.20
C ASP A 49 14.73 -34.87 45.18
N SER A 50 13.90 -35.24 46.17
CA SER A 50 13.44 -34.35 47.25
C SER A 50 14.57 -33.84 48.16
N GLN A 51 15.73 -34.49 48.16
CA GLN A 51 16.92 -34.11 48.93
C GLN A 51 17.95 -33.35 48.09
N GLY A 52 17.68 -33.16 46.79
CA GLY A 52 18.55 -32.44 45.86
C GLY A 52 19.67 -33.29 45.25
N TYR A 53 19.57 -34.62 45.27
CA TYR A 53 20.50 -35.50 44.54
C TYR A 53 20.06 -35.70 43.10
N GLY A 54 21.01 -35.62 42.16
CA GLY A 54 20.74 -35.83 40.73
C GLY A 54 20.37 -37.27 40.41
N ILE A 55 19.16 -37.49 39.89
CA ILE A 55 18.67 -38.81 39.47
C ILE A 55 18.85 -38.99 37.96
N LYS A 56 18.65 -37.94 37.17
CA LYS A 56 18.63 -38.04 35.71
C LYS A 56 19.10 -36.77 35.03
N VAL A 57 19.75 -36.94 33.89
CA VAL A 57 20.16 -35.86 33.00
C VAL A 57 20.09 -36.37 31.56
N ASN A 58 19.56 -35.56 30.65
CA ASN A 58 19.48 -35.91 29.24
C ASN A 58 20.76 -35.56 28.46
N GLU A 59 20.90 -36.08 27.25
CA GLU A 59 22.08 -35.79 26.42
C GLU A 59 22.22 -34.30 26.08
N ALA A 60 21.09 -33.61 25.89
CA ALA A 60 21.07 -32.19 25.53
C ALA A 60 21.74 -31.31 26.60
N TYR A 61 21.55 -31.61 27.89
CA TYR A 61 22.19 -30.88 28.98
C TYR A 61 23.72 -30.94 28.84
N SER A 62 24.26 -32.14 28.61
CA SER A 62 25.72 -32.33 28.46
C SER A 62 26.24 -31.63 27.21
N ARG A 63 25.46 -31.67 26.11
CA ARG A 63 25.80 -31.03 24.83
C ARG A 63 25.87 -29.51 24.93
N ILE A 64 24.92 -28.86 25.63
CA ILE A 64 24.85 -27.39 25.69
C ILE A 64 25.75 -26.80 26.78
N THR A 65 25.83 -27.45 27.95
CA THR A 65 26.60 -26.94 29.10
C THR A 65 28.06 -27.40 29.10
N GLY A 66 28.37 -28.51 28.42
CA GLY A 66 29.68 -29.17 28.47
C GLY A 66 29.93 -29.97 29.75
N VAL A 67 28.98 -29.99 30.70
CA VAL A 67 29.09 -30.76 31.94
C VAL A 67 28.77 -32.23 31.66
N ARG A 68 29.60 -33.14 32.15
CA ARG A 68 29.38 -34.58 31.96
C ARG A 68 28.33 -35.09 32.96
N ALA A 69 27.45 -35.98 32.52
CA ALA A 69 26.43 -36.59 33.38
C ALA A 69 26.98 -37.18 34.70
N LYS A 70 28.18 -37.76 34.68
CA LYS A 70 28.85 -38.32 35.88
C LYS A 70 29.17 -37.29 36.97
N GLN A 71 29.21 -36.00 36.62
CA GLN A 71 29.46 -34.91 37.56
C GLN A 71 28.18 -34.44 38.27
N LEU A 72 27.00 -34.90 37.82
CA LEU A 72 25.70 -34.47 38.32
C LEU A 72 24.91 -35.63 38.93
N LEU A 73 24.97 -36.81 38.31
CA LEU A 73 24.24 -37.99 38.76
C LEU A 73 24.81 -38.51 40.10
N GLY A 74 23.92 -38.71 41.07
CA GLY A 74 24.25 -39.20 42.41
C GLY A 74 24.92 -38.19 43.32
N LYS A 75 25.18 -36.95 42.86
CA LYS A 75 25.73 -35.87 43.68
C LYS A 75 24.63 -34.95 44.20
N ASN A 76 24.85 -34.38 45.37
CA ASN A 76 23.93 -33.38 45.91
C ASN A 76 24.18 -32.02 45.26
N MET A 77 23.13 -31.26 44.94
CA MET A 77 23.27 -29.95 44.32
C MET A 77 24.04 -28.92 45.15
N HIS A 78 24.13 -29.09 46.47
CA HIS A 78 25.03 -28.27 47.29
C HIS A 78 26.51 -28.50 46.93
N GLU A 79 26.91 -29.75 46.70
CA GLU A 79 28.27 -30.13 46.30
C GLU A 79 28.57 -29.62 44.89
N VAL A 80 27.63 -29.79 43.95
CA VAL A 80 27.77 -29.34 42.56
C VAL A 80 27.99 -27.82 42.46
N VAL A 81 27.31 -27.03 43.30
CA VAL A 81 27.54 -25.58 43.40
C VAL A 81 28.89 -25.29 44.04
N SER A 82 29.27 -25.99 45.11
CA SER A 82 30.56 -25.77 45.79
C SER A 82 31.78 -26.13 44.94
N GLU A 83 31.66 -27.13 44.06
CA GLU A 83 32.69 -27.53 43.10
C GLU A 83 32.79 -26.54 41.92
N GLY A 84 31.93 -25.52 41.88
CA GLY A 84 31.92 -24.49 40.83
C GLY A 84 31.44 -25.00 39.48
N ILE A 85 30.79 -26.18 39.42
CA ILE A 85 30.24 -26.74 38.19
C ILE A 85 29.11 -25.84 37.67
N VAL A 86 28.33 -25.27 38.59
CA VAL A 86 27.29 -24.29 38.29
C VAL A 86 27.34 -23.13 39.27
N SER A 87 27.02 -21.91 38.81
CA SER A 87 27.08 -20.71 39.67
C SER A 87 26.06 -20.70 40.81
N GLU A 88 24.89 -21.29 40.59
CA GLU A 88 23.80 -21.35 41.56
C GLU A 88 22.86 -22.52 41.22
N SER A 89 22.14 -23.10 42.19
CA SER A 89 21.21 -24.20 41.93
C SER A 89 19.75 -23.76 41.95
N VAL A 90 19.07 -23.85 40.80
CA VAL A 90 17.60 -23.71 40.73
C VAL A 90 16.91 -24.81 41.53
N THR A 91 17.44 -26.03 41.51
CA THR A 91 16.90 -27.16 42.27
C THR A 91 16.77 -26.83 43.76
N LEU A 92 17.82 -26.29 44.38
CA LEU A 92 17.80 -25.95 45.80
C LEU A 92 16.80 -24.81 46.11
N LYS A 93 16.70 -23.83 45.21
CA LYS A 93 15.70 -22.76 45.34
C LYS A 93 14.28 -23.29 45.26
N VAL A 94 14.00 -24.19 44.32
CA VAL A 94 12.67 -24.82 44.16
C VAL A 94 12.33 -25.67 45.38
N LEU A 95 13.29 -26.43 45.93
CA LEU A 95 13.08 -27.21 47.15
C LEU A 95 12.74 -26.32 48.36
N LYS A 96 13.36 -25.14 48.45
CA LYS A 96 13.12 -24.17 49.53
C LYS A 96 11.78 -23.44 49.38
N GLU A 97 11.50 -22.90 48.20
CA GLU A 97 10.34 -22.02 47.95
C GLU A 97 9.07 -22.79 47.55
N ARG A 98 9.21 -24.08 47.22
CA ARG A 98 8.13 -24.99 46.79
C ARG A 98 7.28 -24.47 45.60
N GLN A 99 7.89 -23.68 44.71
CA GLN A 99 7.26 -23.15 43.51
C GLN A 99 8.23 -23.19 42.32
N SER A 100 7.71 -23.00 41.11
CA SER A 100 8.53 -22.91 39.91
C SER A 100 9.40 -21.66 39.93
N ILE A 101 10.69 -21.81 39.64
CA ILE A 101 11.68 -20.73 39.68
C ILE A 101 12.47 -20.71 38.38
N THR A 102 12.68 -19.51 37.85
CA THR A 102 13.55 -19.29 36.70
C THR A 102 14.69 -18.35 37.08
N ILE A 103 15.93 -18.74 36.79
CA ILE A 103 17.12 -17.90 36.99
C ILE A 103 18.00 -17.93 35.74
N VAL A 104 18.94 -16.99 35.67
CA VAL A 104 20.09 -17.09 34.78
C VAL A 104 21.23 -17.76 35.56
N GLN A 105 21.72 -18.87 35.03
CA GLN A 105 22.79 -19.68 35.61
C GLN A 105 24.03 -19.57 34.70
N HIS A 106 25.21 -19.46 35.30
CA HIS A 106 26.47 -19.42 34.59
C HIS A 106 27.18 -20.77 34.71
N ILE A 107 27.53 -21.36 33.56
CA ILE A 107 28.23 -22.65 33.47
C ILE A 107 29.31 -22.52 32.39
N ASN A 108 30.57 -22.82 32.72
CA ASN A 108 31.70 -22.75 31.77
C ASN A 108 31.73 -21.46 30.92
N GLU A 109 31.62 -20.30 31.58
CA GLU A 109 31.63 -18.95 30.96
C GLU A 109 30.44 -18.64 30.02
N LYS A 110 29.40 -19.49 29.97
CA LYS A 110 28.17 -19.26 29.22
C LYS A 110 26.98 -19.01 30.14
N GLU A 111 26.00 -18.25 29.64
CA GLU A 111 24.75 -17.94 30.34
C GLU A 111 23.61 -18.85 29.87
N PHE A 112 22.92 -19.47 30.83
CA PHE A 112 21.79 -20.35 30.58
C PHE A 112 20.56 -19.83 31.32
N LEU A 113 19.40 -19.83 30.65
CA LEU A 113 18.12 -19.65 31.31
C LEU A 113 17.67 -20.99 31.86
N VAL A 114 17.51 -21.09 33.18
CA VAL A 114 17.18 -22.34 33.85
C VAL A 114 15.89 -22.21 34.62
N THR A 115 14.91 -23.05 34.28
CA THR A 115 13.60 -23.09 34.92
C THR A 115 13.42 -24.42 35.63
N GLY A 116 13.21 -24.39 36.95
CA GLY A 116 12.92 -25.56 37.76
C GLY A 116 11.45 -25.62 38.15
N ASN A 117 10.88 -26.82 38.08
CA ASN A 117 9.49 -27.08 38.44
C ASN A 117 9.44 -28.22 39.47
N PRO A 118 8.77 -28.04 40.62
CA PRO A 118 8.58 -29.11 41.60
C PRO A 118 7.52 -30.12 41.13
N ILE A 119 7.78 -31.40 41.37
CA ILE A 119 6.81 -32.49 41.20
C ILE A 119 6.38 -32.96 42.58
N PHE A 120 5.10 -32.81 42.90
CA PHE A 120 4.55 -33.19 44.19
C PHE A 120 4.05 -34.65 44.21
N ASN A 121 4.19 -35.33 45.35
CA ASN A 121 3.56 -36.62 45.62
C ASN A 121 2.10 -36.43 46.07
N SER A 122 1.41 -37.54 46.35
CA SER A 122 0.03 -37.54 46.83
C SER A 122 -0.17 -36.88 48.21
N GLU A 123 0.90 -36.68 48.96
CA GLU A 123 0.90 -36.06 50.30
C GLU A 123 1.21 -34.55 50.25
N GLY A 124 1.40 -33.99 49.05
CA GLY A 124 1.73 -32.57 48.84
C GLY A 124 3.19 -32.22 49.10
N GLU A 125 4.06 -33.22 49.26
CA GLU A 125 5.52 -33.06 49.39
C GLU A 125 6.20 -33.11 48.02
N ILE A 126 7.31 -32.37 47.87
CA ILE A 126 8.09 -32.42 46.63
C ILE A 126 8.77 -33.78 46.56
N SER A 127 8.39 -34.58 45.56
CA SER A 127 9.06 -35.85 45.24
C SER A 127 10.33 -35.63 44.42
N HIS A 128 10.26 -34.72 43.44
CA HIS A 128 11.33 -34.48 42.47
C HIS A 128 11.32 -33.02 42.02
N VAL A 129 12.44 -32.54 41.50
CA VAL A 129 12.51 -31.25 40.80
C VAL A 129 13.04 -31.49 39.39
N VAL A 130 12.30 -31.00 38.39
CA VAL A 130 12.71 -31.04 36.99
C VAL A 130 13.19 -29.65 36.58
N THR A 131 14.44 -29.55 36.16
CA THR A 131 15.04 -28.31 35.64
C THR A 131 15.22 -28.40 34.14
N ASN A 132 14.76 -27.37 33.44
CA ASN A 132 14.99 -27.16 32.02
C ASN A 132 16.07 -26.08 31.83
N VAL A 133 17.05 -26.31 30.96
CA VAL A 133 18.24 -25.48 30.73
C VAL A 133 18.30 -25.08 29.26
N ARG A 134 18.34 -23.77 28.99
CA ARG A 134 18.34 -23.22 27.63
C ARG A 134 19.49 -22.24 27.44
N ASP A 135 20.29 -22.41 26.38
CA ASP A 135 21.44 -21.54 26.07
C ASP A 135 20.96 -20.15 25.59
N LEU A 136 21.32 -19.08 26.31
CA LEU A 136 20.95 -17.71 25.94
C LEU A 136 21.79 -17.17 24.78
N SER A 137 22.97 -17.74 24.53
CA SER A 137 23.91 -17.29 23.49
C SER A 137 23.32 -17.53 22.09
N GLU A 138 22.69 -18.67 21.88
CA GLU A 138 22.04 -19.04 20.62
C GLU A 138 20.79 -18.17 20.35
N LEU A 139 19.99 -17.93 21.39
CA LEU A 139 18.84 -17.03 21.33
C LEU A 139 19.25 -15.60 20.98
N ASN A 140 20.32 -15.09 21.59
CA ASN A 140 20.84 -13.77 21.28
C ASN A 140 21.43 -13.71 19.87
N ARG A 141 22.15 -14.73 19.43
CA ARG A 141 22.69 -14.81 18.06
C ARG A 141 21.58 -14.78 17.01
N LEU A 142 20.55 -15.61 17.16
CA LEU A 142 19.39 -15.63 16.26
C LEU A 142 18.64 -14.29 16.25
N LYS A 143 18.53 -13.63 17.42
CA LYS A 143 17.90 -12.31 17.52
C LYS A 143 18.71 -11.22 16.83
N VAL A 144 20.05 -11.28 16.91
CA VAL A 144 20.94 -10.37 16.20
C VAL A 144 20.87 -10.62 14.69
N GLU A 145 20.95 -11.86 14.24
CA GLU A 145 20.90 -12.25 12.83
C GLU A 145 19.56 -11.88 12.18
N LEU A 146 18.44 -12.05 12.90
CA LEU A 146 17.13 -11.60 12.44
C LEU A 146 17.05 -10.07 12.33
N ARG A 147 17.64 -9.34 13.27
CA ARG A 147 17.71 -7.86 13.22
C ARG A 147 18.57 -7.39 12.06
N GLU A 148 19.70 -8.02 11.81
CA GLU A 148 20.59 -7.71 10.69
C GLU A 148 19.93 -8.04 9.37
N THR A 149 19.31 -9.21 9.24
CA THR A 149 18.55 -9.61 8.04
C THR A 149 17.42 -8.61 7.76
N LYS A 150 16.63 -8.24 8.78
CA LYS A 150 15.58 -7.21 8.63
C LYS A 150 16.15 -5.86 8.22
N ARG A 151 17.29 -5.44 8.79
CA ARG A 151 17.99 -4.20 8.39
C ARG A 151 18.47 -4.27 6.95
N TYR A 152 19.09 -5.37 6.52
CA TYR A 152 19.54 -5.58 5.15
C TYR A 152 18.38 -5.58 4.16
N THR A 153 17.29 -6.31 4.44
CA THR A 153 16.10 -6.31 3.60
C THR A 153 15.49 -4.91 3.50
N ASN A 154 15.36 -4.18 4.61
CA ASN A 154 14.86 -2.81 4.58
C ASN A 154 15.79 -1.87 3.80
N LYS A 155 17.11 -2.02 3.96
CA LYS A 155 18.10 -1.24 3.22
C LYS A 155 18.07 -1.53 1.73
N ILE A 156 17.93 -2.80 1.33
CA ILE A 156 17.77 -3.20 -0.08
C ILE A 156 16.45 -2.66 -0.64
N LEU A 157 15.34 -2.76 0.11
CA LEU A 157 14.06 -2.19 -0.33
C LEU A 157 14.12 -0.66 -0.47
N GLN A 158 14.87 0.00 0.40
CA GLN A 158 15.14 1.44 0.33
C GLN A 158 16.08 1.79 -0.82
N GLU A 159 17.14 1.01 -1.07
CA GLU A 159 18.04 1.21 -2.20
C GLU A 159 17.31 0.93 -3.53
N ILE A 160 16.42 -0.06 -3.60
CA ILE A 160 15.55 -0.31 -4.77
C ILE A 160 14.55 0.84 -4.97
N SER A 161 13.97 1.40 -3.90
CA SER A 161 13.09 2.56 -4.02
C SER A 161 13.88 3.82 -4.44
N GLU A 162 15.09 4.00 -3.93
CA GLU A 162 16.00 5.07 -4.31
C GLU A 162 16.53 4.90 -5.75
N PHE A 163 16.82 3.67 -6.21
CA PHE A 163 17.20 3.39 -7.60
C PHE A 163 16.01 3.59 -8.56
N LYS A 164 14.81 3.15 -8.18
CA LYS A 164 13.57 3.49 -8.91
C LYS A 164 13.32 4.99 -8.94
N ASN A 165 13.71 5.73 -7.90
CA ASN A 165 13.63 7.19 -7.88
C ASN A 165 14.74 7.85 -8.72
N LYS A 166 15.94 7.24 -8.82
CA LYS A 166 17.07 7.76 -9.61
C LYS A 166 16.93 7.53 -11.12
N GLU A 167 16.21 6.50 -11.57
CA GLU A 167 15.98 6.26 -13.01
C GLU A 167 14.51 6.35 -13.48
N GLY A 168 13.54 6.41 -12.55
CA GLY A 168 12.12 6.44 -12.90
C GLY A 168 11.43 7.76 -12.54
N VAL A 169 11.57 8.26 -11.31
CA VAL A 169 10.83 9.47 -10.90
C VAL A 169 11.65 10.72 -11.21
N LYS A 170 11.64 11.14 -12.49
CA LYS A 170 11.98 12.52 -12.81
C LYS A 170 10.84 13.40 -12.29
N LEU A 171 10.98 13.85 -11.04
CA LEU A 171 10.34 15.09 -10.59
C LEU A 171 10.96 16.18 -11.47
N LEU A 172 10.32 16.46 -12.60
CA LEU A 172 10.71 17.58 -13.44
C LEU A 172 10.27 18.82 -12.68
N LEU A 173 11.23 19.67 -12.31
CA LEU A 173 11.10 21.08 -11.95
C LEU A 173 9.75 21.50 -11.33
N ASP A 174 9.78 21.89 -10.05
CA ASP A 174 8.65 22.55 -9.37
C ASP A 174 7.41 21.68 -9.13
N GLY A 175 7.60 20.39 -8.85
CA GLY A 175 6.52 19.51 -8.34
C GLY A 175 5.71 18.79 -9.41
N ILE A 176 6.20 18.73 -10.66
CA ILE A 176 5.56 17.94 -11.72
C ILE A 176 6.18 16.54 -11.78
N VAL A 177 5.33 15.54 -11.61
CA VAL A 177 5.67 14.14 -11.82
C VAL A 177 5.48 13.81 -13.30
N ALA A 178 6.57 13.37 -13.96
CA ALA A 178 6.58 13.14 -15.39
C ALA A 178 7.41 11.92 -15.78
N GLN A 179 6.72 10.83 -16.14
CA GLN A 179 7.30 9.61 -16.72
C GLN A 179 6.74 9.32 -18.11
N SER A 180 5.50 9.70 -18.38
CA SER A 180 4.86 9.46 -19.66
C SER A 180 5.48 10.32 -20.77
N LYS A 181 5.52 9.78 -21.99
CA LYS A 181 6.03 10.52 -23.15
C LYS A 181 5.20 11.79 -23.41
N GLU A 182 3.89 11.67 -23.24
CA GLU A 182 2.91 12.74 -23.46
C GLU A 182 3.18 13.95 -22.56
N ILE A 183 3.47 13.72 -21.28
CA ILE A 183 3.73 14.81 -20.35
C ILE A 183 5.16 15.39 -20.52
N ILE A 184 6.12 14.55 -20.92
CA ILE A 184 7.47 15.00 -21.28
C ILE A 184 7.43 15.96 -22.48
N GLU A 185 6.62 15.67 -23.49
CA GLU A 185 6.41 16.57 -24.63
C GLU A 185 5.77 17.90 -24.21
N VAL A 186 4.74 17.85 -23.36
CA VAL A 186 4.11 19.06 -22.79
C VAL A 186 5.12 19.93 -22.05
N THR A 187 5.92 19.33 -21.17
CA THR A 187 6.94 20.08 -20.40
C THR A 187 8.04 20.65 -21.30
N ALA A 188 8.39 19.98 -22.39
CA ALA A 188 9.34 20.49 -23.38
C ALA A 188 8.83 21.75 -24.10
N VAL A 189 7.54 21.79 -24.44
CA VAL A 189 6.89 22.98 -25.00
C VAL A 189 6.87 24.10 -23.96
N ILE A 190 6.45 23.80 -22.73
CA ILE A 190 6.38 24.79 -21.65
C ILE A 190 7.74 25.46 -21.42
N LYS A 191 8.84 24.68 -21.38
CA LYS A 191 10.19 25.24 -21.22
C LYS A 191 10.53 26.32 -22.25
N LYS A 192 10.18 26.11 -23.53
CA LYS A 192 10.41 27.09 -24.59
C LYS A 192 9.53 28.34 -24.42
N VAL A 193 8.29 28.14 -23.96
CA VAL A 193 7.31 29.20 -23.76
C VAL A 193 7.65 30.07 -22.56
N CYS A 194 8.36 29.55 -21.56
CA CYS A 194 8.81 30.31 -20.41
C CYS A 194 9.74 31.47 -20.79
N GLU A 195 10.54 31.33 -21.86
CA GLU A 195 11.53 32.31 -22.31
C GLU A 195 10.91 33.55 -23.01
N VAL A 196 9.63 33.50 -23.35
CA VAL A 196 8.92 34.55 -24.11
C VAL A 196 7.62 34.97 -23.42
N ASP A 197 7.13 36.18 -23.74
CA ASP A 197 5.89 36.75 -23.18
C ASP A 197 4.62 36.42 -23.99
N SER A 198 4.65 35.40 -24.85
CA SER A 198 3.49 34.97 -25.63
C SER A 198 2.31 34.52 -24.76
N THR A 199 1.10 34.80 -25.24
CA THR A 199 -0.15 34.29 -24.65
C THR A 199 -0.22 32.77 -24.74
N VAL A 200 -0.54 32.12 -23.62
CA VAL A 200 -0.63 30.66 -23.52
C VAL A 200 -2.08 30.24 -23.27
N LEU A 201 -2.53 29.20 -23.98
CA LEU A 201 -3.82 28.57 -23.77
C LEU A 201 -3.64 27.11 -23.35
N LEU A 202 -3.92 26.82 -22.08
CA LEU A 202 -3.87 25.49 -21.50
C LEU A 202 -5.22 24.78 -21.72
N LEU A 203 -5.20 23.72 -22.51
CA LEU A 203 -6.37 22.91 -22.83
C LEU A 203 -6.30 21.59 -22.08
N GLY A 204 -7.40 21.15 -21.49
CA GLY A 204 -7.46 19.82 -20.88
C GLY A 204 -8.66 19.67 -19.95
N GLU A 205 -8.97 18.43 -19.60
CA GLU A 205 -10.10 18.11 -18.74
C GLU A 205 -10.00 18.75 -17.35
N THR A 206 -11.10 18.74 -16.61
CA THR A 206 -11.10 19.17 -15.22
C THR A 206 -10.20 18.25 -14.39
N GLY A 207 -9.38 18.83 -13.51
CA GLY A 207 -8.52 18.06 -12.60
C GLY A 207 -7.20 17.55 -13.18
N VAL A 208 -6.82 17.88 -14.43
CA VAL A 208 -5.53 17.43 -15.01
C VAL A 208 -4.28 18.18 -14.50
N GLY A 209 -4.48 19.25 -13.70
CA GLY A 209 -3.39 20.06 -13.14
C GLY A 209 -3.04 21.32 -13.93
N LYS A 210 -3.99 21.92 -14.68
CA LYS A 210 -3.75 23.14 -15.49
C LYS A 210 -3.12 24.29 -14.69
N GLU A 211 -3.56 24.49 -13.45
CA GLU A 211 -2.98 25.51 -12.56
C GLU A 211 -1.50 25.23 -12.23
N VAL A 212 -1.11 23.97 -12.03
CA VAL A 212 0.29 23.59 -11.78
C VAL A 212 1.17 23.98 -12.97
N PHE A 213 0.71 23.72 -14.19
CA PHE A 213 1.41 24.14 -15.41
C PHE A 213 1.44 25.66 -15.58
N ALA A 214 0.36 26.37 -15.24
CA ALA A 214 0.35 27.84 -15.26
C ALA A 214 1.36 28.43 -14.27
N ASN A 215 1.43 27.88 -13.06
CA ASN A 215 2.43 28.26 -12.05
C ASN A 215 3.84 28.02 -12.56
N MET A 216 4.10 26.86 -13.17
CA MET A 216 5.40 26.51 -13.75
C MET A 216 5.82 27.52 -14.81
N ILE A 217 4.90 27.90 -15.72
CA ILE A 217 5.18 28.89 -16.78
C ILE A 217 5.60 30.22 -16.16
N HIS A 218 4.87 30.70 -15.15
CA HIS A 218 5.18 31.98 -14.52
C HIS A 218 6.51 31.93 -13.74
N MET A 219 6.72 30.92 -12.90
CA MET A 219 7.92 30.77 -12.06
C MET A 219 9.21 30.62 -12.87
N ASN A 220 9.12 30.08 -14.08
CA ASN A 220 10.27 29.89 -14.97
C ASN A 220 10.39 31.01 -16.03
N SER A 221 9.58 32.05 -15.95
CA SER A 221 9.60 33.17 -16.91
C SER A 221 10.48 34.33 -16.49
N ASN A 222 10.71 35.25 -17.43
CA ASN A 222 11.33 36.55 -17.16
C ASN A 222 10.55 37.41 -16.15
N ARG A 223 9.28 37.06 -15.88
CA ARG A 223 8.39 37.77 -14.95
C ARG A 223 8.19 37.02 -13.63
N LYS A 224 9.03 36.03 -13.28
CA LYS A 224 8.89 35.21 -12.06
C LYS A 224 8.84 35.98 -10.75
N ASP A 225 9.51 37.13 -10.67
CA ASP A 225 9.58 37.99 -9.48
C ASP A 225 8.52 39.12 -9.51
N LYS A 226 7.60 39.09 -10.49
CA LYS A 226 6.55 40.09 -10.71
C LYS A 226 5.19 39.57 -10.22
N PRO A 227 4.16 40.44 -10.10
CA PRO A 227 2.84 40.02 -9.64
C PRO A 227 2.28 38.84 -10.46
N TYR A 228 1.73 37.85 -9.76
CA TYR A 228 1.03 36.72 -10.37
C TYR A 228 -0.40 36.64 -9.86
N ILE A 229 -1.33 37.08 -10.69
CA ILE A 229 -2.74 37.18 -10.33
C ILE A 229 -3.48 35.98 -10.93
N LYS A 230 -4.16 35.20 -10.09
CA LYS A 230 -4.99 34.06 -10.51
C LYS A 230 -6.46 34.42 -10.40
N VAL A 231 -7.22 34.10 -11.43
CA VAL A 231 -8.67 34.35 -11.49
C VAL A 231 -9.35 33.11 -12.03
N ASN A 232 -10.32 32.58 -11.30
CA ASN A 232 -11.23 31.57 -11.83
C ASN A 232 -12.49 32.27 -12.34
N CYS A 233 -12.69 32.27 -13.65
CA CYS A 233 -13.79 32.97 -14.30
C CYS A 233 -15.15 32.29 -14.09
N GLY A 234 -15.19 30.99 -13.79
CA GLY A 234 -16.42 30.26 -13.50
C GLY A 234 -16.88 30.40 -12.04
N ALA A 235 -15.98 30.74 -11.11
CA ALA A 235 -16.30 30.89 -9.69
C ALA A 235 -16.92 32.26 -9.33
N ILE A 236 -16.72 33.28 -10.16
CA ILE A 236 -17.21 34.64 -9.90
C ILE A 236 -18.51 34.87 -10.69
N PRO A 237 -19.60 35.33 -10.05
CA PRO A 237 -20.82 35.68 -10.76
C PRO A 237 -20.56 36.69 -11.88
N ALA A 238 -21.17 36.48 -13.05
CA ALA A 238 -20.97 37.30 -14.25
C ALA A 238 -21.07 38.82 -13.98
N GLN A 239 -22.02 39.22 -13.13
CA GLN A 239 -22.27 40.61 -12.72
C GLN A 239 -21.10 41.25 -11.97
N LEU A 240 -20.34 40.45 -11.20
CA LEU A 240 -19.18 40.93 -10.44
C LEU A 240 -17.88 40.78 -11.23
N LEU A 241 -17.80 39.80 -12.13
CA LEU A 241 -16.60 39.47 -12.89
C LEU A 241 -16.05 40.68 -13.66
N GLU A 242 -16.91 41.51 -14.23
CA GLU A 242 -16.51 42.73 -14.93
C GLU A 242 -15.77 43.71 -14.00
N SER A 243 -16.36 43.97 -12.82
CA SER A 243 -15.82 44.91 -11.84
C SER A 243 -14.53 44.40 -11.18
N GLU A 244 -14.38 43.07 -11.06
CA GLU A 244 -13.16 42.46 -10.58
C GLU A 244 -12.04 42.53 -11.63
N LEU A 245 -12.31 42.15 -12.88
CA LEU A 245 -11.29 42.12 -13.93
C LEU A 245 -10.81 43.51 -14.32
N PHE A 246 -11.75 44.44 -14.57
CA PHE A 246 -11.45 45.74 -15.18
C PHE A 246 -11.50 46.91 -14.20
N GLY A 247 -12.04 46.72 -13.00
CA GLY A 247 -12.19 47.79 -12.01
C GLY A 247 -13.32 48.76 -12.36
N TYR A 248 -13.55 49.74 -11.48
CA TYR A 248 -14.58 50.76 -11.66
C TYR A 248 -14.13 52.12 -11.12
N GLU A 249 -14.61 53.18 -11.76
CA GLU A 249 -14.44 54.55 -11.29
C GLU A 249 -15.41 54.90 -10.17
N LYS A 250 -15.10 55.96 -9.41
CA LYS A 250 -15.99 56.48 -8.37
C LYS A 250 -17.39 56.78 -8.94
N GLY A 251 -18.43 56.27 -8.30
CA GLY A 251 -19.82 56.51 -8.71
C GLY A 251 -20.29 55.72 -9.95
N ALA A 252 -19.58 54.67 -10.36
CA ALA A 252 -19.95 53.86 -11.52
C ALA A 252 -21.33 53.16 -11.40
N PHE A 253 -21.75 52.77 -10.19
CA PHE A 253 -23.06 52.16 -9.91
C PHE A 253 -23.47 52.36 -8.44
N THR A 254 -24.73 52.07 -8.11
CA THR A 254 -25.27 52.17 -6.73
C THR A 254 -24.59 51.17 -5.81
N GLY A 255 -23.82 51.65 -4.83
CA GLY A 255 -23.02 50.82 -3.91
C GLY A 255 -21.53 50.72 -4.26
N ALA A 256 -21.06 51.39 -5.31
CA ALA A 256 -19.64 51.50 -5.62
C ALA A 256 -18.87 52.22 -4.50
N ASP A 257 -17.64 51.77 -4.22
CA ASP A 257 -16.73 52.45 -3.30
C ASP A 257 -16.52 53.90 -3.77
N ARG A 258 -16.53 54.84 -2.82
CA ARG A 258 -16.32 56.27 -3.08
C ARG A 258 -14.95 56.56 -3.69
N ASN A 259 -13.98 55.67 -3.50
CA ASN A 259 -12.63 55.78 -4.05
C ASN A 259 -12.43 55.03 -5.39
N GLY A 260 -13.46 54.33 -5.88
CA GLY A 260 -13.31 53.40 -7.00
C GLY A 260 -12.51 52.14 -6.64
N LYS A 261 -12.30 51.25 -7.60
CA LYS A 261 -11.54 50.00 -7.41
C LYS A 261 -10.71 49.69 -8.65
N ALA A 262 -9.41 49.44 -8.45
CA ALA A 262 -8.53 48.96 -9.52
C ALA A 262 -8.85 47.49 -9.87
N GLY A 263 -8.90 47.19 -11.17
CA GLY A 263 -9.16 45.85 -11.68
C GLY A 263 -7.97 44.90 -11.49
N LEU A 264 -8.22 43.60 -11.64
CA LEU A 264 -7.20 42.55 -11.56
C LEU A 264 -6.14 42.68 -12.66
N PHE A 265 -6.49 43.16 -13.85
CA PHE A 265 -5.50 43.45 -14.90
C PHE A 265 -4.56 44.59 -14.48
N GLU A 266 -5.07 45.66 -13.87
CA GLU A 266 -4.21 46.73 -13.35
C GLU A 266 -3.32 46.25 -12.20
N LYS A 267 -3.80 45.31 -11.38
CA LYS A 267 -3.00 44.70 -10.29
C LYS A 267 -1.93 43.75 -10.81
N ALA A 268 -2.10 43.21 -12.02
CA ALA A 268 -1.15 42.31 -12.67
C ALA A 268 -0.08 43.06 -13.49
N GLU A 269 -0.04 44.39 -13.41
CA GLU A 269 0.87 45.24 -14.19
C GLU A 269 2.34 44.84 -14.08
N GLY A 270 3.00 44.70 -15.23
CA GLY A 270 4.39 44.21 -15.35
C GLY A 270 4.56 42.73 -15.01
N GLY A 271 3.47 42.01 -14.72
CA GLY A 271 3.42 40.65 -14.22
C GLY A 271 2.70 39.69 -15.14
N THR A 272 2.04 38.69 -14.55
CA THR A 272 1.28 37.64 -15.24
C THR A 272 -0.12 37.51 -14.65
N ILE A 273 -1.13 37.36 -15.50
CA ILE A 273 -2.48 36.99 -15.09
C ILE A 273 -2.82 35.60 -15.61
N PHE A 274 -3.32 34.74 -14.72
CA PHE A 274 -3.85 33.42 -15.04
C PHE A 274 -5.38 33.45 -14.98
N LEU A 275 -6.01 33.18 -16.12
CA LEU A 275 -7.46 33.11 -16.30
C LEU A 275 -7.89 31.65 -16.44
N ASP A 276 -8.31 31.03 -15.34
CA ASP A 276 -8.88 29.68 -15.36
C ASP A 276 -10.34 29.72 -15.76
N GLU A 277 -10.78 28.65 -16.44
CA GLU A 277 -12.11 28.51 -17.00
C GLU A 277 -12.49 29.67 -17.95
N ILE A 278 -11.59 30.07 -18.85
CA ILE A 278 -11.80 31.19 -19.79
C ILE A 278 -13.04 31.03 -20.68
N GLY A 279 -13.48 29.78 -20.88
CA GLY A 279 -14.71 29.47 -21.62
C GLY A 279 -16.01 29.80 -20.86
N GLU A 280 -15.94 30.20 -19.60
CA GLU A 280 -17.10 30.63 -18.80
C GLU A 280 -17.34 32.15 -18.88
N ILE A 281 -16.45 32.91 -19.53
CA ILE A 281 -16.60 34.37 -19.62
C ILE A 281 -17.82 34.74 -20.49
N PRO A 282 -18.74 35.59 -19.98
CA PRO A 282 -19.87 36.11 -20.76
C PRO A 282 -19.45 36.81 -22.04
N LEU A 283 -20.24 36.66 -23.11
CA LEU A 283 -19.94 37.21 -24.44
C LEU A 283 -19.65 38.72 -24.45
N GLU A 284 -20.35 39.48 -23.59
CA GLU A 284 -20.17 40.93 -23.44
C GLU A 284 -18.77 41.30 -22.91
N LEU A 285 -18.23 40.49 -21.99
CA LEU A 285 -16.92 40.71 -21.40
C LEU A 285 -15.78 40.26 -22.32
N GLN A 286 -16.05 39.35 -23.26
CA GLN A 286 -15.07 38.91 -24.25
C GLN A 286 -14.55 40.08 -25.10
N VAL A 287 -15.40 41.08 -25.39
CA VAL A 287 -14.99 42.30 -26.13
C VAL A 287 -13.99 43.14 -25.34
N LYS A 288 -14.20 43.26 -24.02
CA LYS A 288 -13.27 44.00 -23.15
C LYS A 288 -11.96 43.26 -22.97
N LEU A 289 -12.01 41.93 -22.81
CA LEU A 289 -10.82 41.09 -22.76
C LEU A 289 -10.01 41.17 -24.06
N LEU A 290 -10.69 41.18 -25.22
CA LEU A 290 -10.03 41.35 -26.51
C LEU A 290 -9.23 42.65 -26.57
N ARG A 291 -9.78 43.77 -26.08
CA ARG A 291 -9.06 45.05 -26.01
C ARG A 291 -7.80 44.97 -25.16
N VAL A 292 -7.84 44.28 -24.02
CA VAL A 292 -6.66 44.08 -23.18
C VAL A 292 -5.58 43.28 -23.93
N LEU A 293 -5.97 42.24 -24.67
CA LEU A 293 -5.03 41.38 -25.41
C LEU A 293 -4.50 42.01 -26.71
N GLN A 294 -5.23 42.95 -27.31
CA GLN A 294 -4.86 43.58 -28.58
C GLN A 294 -4.16 44.92 -28.38
N GLU A 295 -4.74 45.79 -27.56
CA GLU A 295 -4.31 47.17 -27.39
C GLU A 295 -3.48 47.37 -26.12
N PHE A 296 -3.40 46.35 -25.25
CA PHE A 296 -2.75 46.45 -23.94
C PHE A 296 -3.37 47.57 -23.09
N GLU A 297 -4.69 47.71 -23.15
CA GLU A 297 -5.43 48.78 -22.48
C GLU A 297 -6.65 48.24 -21.72
N VAL A 298 -6.87 48.80 -20.53
CA VAL A 298 -8.05 48.53 -19.67
C VAL A 298 -8.87 49.81 -19.53
N ILE A 299 -10.19 49.68 -19.66
CA ILE A 299 -11.15 50.75 -19.38
C ILE A 299 -12.01 50.32 -18.19
N ARG A 300 -11.93 51.08 -17.11
CA ARG A 300 -12.75 50.87 -15.91
C ARG A 300 -14.23 51.07 -16.21
N ILE A 301 -15.10 50.37 -15.48
CA ILE A 301 -16.55 50.61 -15.56
C ILE A 301 -16.85 52.06 -15.16
N GLY A 302 -17.65 52.74 -15.99
CA GLY A 302 -17.95 54.17 -15.82
C GLY A 302 -16.81 55.12 -16.20
N GLY A 303 -15.64 54.61 -16.60
CA GLY A 303 -14.50 55.39 -17.05
C GLY A 303 -14.51 55.61 -18.56
N ALA A 304 -14.02 56.77 -19.00
CA ALA A 304 -13.87 57.10 -20.43
C ALA A 304 -12.43 56.94 -20.96
N HIS A 305 -11.44 56.91 -20.06
CA HIS A 305 -10.03 56.91 -20.45
C HIS A 305 -9.43 55.50 -20.35
N PRO A 306 -8.85 54.97 -21.44
CA PRO A 306 -8.09 53.73 -21.38
C PRO A 306 -6.79 53.93 -20.60
N LYS A 307 -6.40 52.91 -19.86
CA LYS A 307 -5.14 52.82 -19.14
C LYS A 307 -4.30 51.69 -19.72
N LYS A 308 -3.08 52.01 -20.15
CA LYS A 308 -2.14 51.00 -20.65
C LYS A 308 -1.75 50.04 -19.53
N VAL A 309 -1.69 48.75 -19.88
CA VAL A 309 -1.28 47.68 -19.00
C VAL A 309 -0.35 46.70 -19.72
N ASP A 310 0.79 46.38 -19.11
CA ASP A 310 1.70 45.34 -19.60
C ASP A 310 1.52 44.05 -18.80
N VAL A 311 0.69 43.13 -19.29
CA VAL A 311 0.36 41.89 -18.59
C VAL A 311 0.53 40.69 -19.51
N ARG A 312 1.33 39.71 -19.07
CA ARG A 312 1.39 38.39 -19.72
C ARG A 312 0.14 37.59 -19.37
N VAL A 313 -0.53 37.04 -20.38
CA VAL A 313 -1.77 36.27 -20.17
C VAL A 313 -1.54 34.76 -20.33
N ILE A 314 -1.92 34.00 -19.32
CA ILE A 314 -2.05 32.54 -19.37
C ILE A 314 -3.54 32.24 -19.17
N SER A 315 -4.14 31.45 -20.04
CA SER A 315 -5.55 31.08 -19.96
C SER A 315 -5.71 29.56 -19.91
N ALA A 316 -6.77 29.07 -19.28
CA ALA A 316 -7.06 27.65 -19.20
C ALA A 316 -8.54 27.36 -19.41
N THR A 317 -8.86 26.22 -20.04
CA THR A 317 -10.25 25.76 -20.17
C THR A 317 -10.32 24.25 -20.40
N ASN A 318 -11.43 23.65 -19.97
CA ASN A 318 -11.85 22.30 -20.33
C ASN A 318 -12.86 22.26 -21.49
N ARG A 319 -13.42 23.41 -21.87
CA ARG A 319 -14.37 23.53 -22.98
C ARG A 319 -13.66 23.56 -24.33
N ASN A 320 -14.35 23.13 -25.37
CA ASN A 320 -13.85 23.23 -26.74
C ASN A 320 -14.19 24.60 -27.33
N LEU A 321 -13.28 25.57 -27.16
CA LEU A 321 -13.49 26.94 -27.64
C LEU A 321 -13.81 27.02 -29.14
N LYS A 322 -13.19 26.16 -29.97
CA LYS A 322 -13.45 26.12 -31.41
C LYS A 322 -14.91 25.75 -31.73
N LYS A 323 -15.50 24.82 -30.96
CA LYS A 323 -16.94 24.52 -31.06
C LYS A 323 -17.80 25.68 -30.57
N MET A 324 -17.42 26.32 -29.47
CA MET A 324 -18.14 27.49 -28.92
C MET A 324 -18.17 28.66 -29.92
N VAL A 325 -17.08 28.87 -30.67
CA VAL A 325 -17.04 29.84 -31.77
C VAL A 325 -18.06 29.48 -32.85
N ALA A 326 -18.12 28.21 -33.25
CA ALA A 326 -19.06 27.77 -34.29
C ALA A 326 -20.54 27.95 -33.90
N VAL A 327 -20.87 27.92 -32.61
CA VAL A 327 -22.25 28.13 -32.10
C VAL A 327 -22.51 29.55 -31.60
N GLY A 328 -21.53 30.47 -31.69
CA GLY A 328 -21.68 31.88 -31.31
C GLY A 328 -21.57 32.18 -29.81
N GLU A 329 -21.16 31.21 -28.99
CA GLU A 329 -20.96 31.38 -27.53
C GLU A 329 -19.58 31.97 -27.18
N PHE A 330 -18.65 31.96 -28.13
CA PHE A 330 -17.33 32.54 -27.97
C PHE A 330 -16.94 33.31 -29.23
N ARG A 331 -16.32 34.48 -29.07
CA ARG A 331 -15.95 35.30 -30.23
C ARG A 331 -14.72 34.75 -30.93
N GLU A 332 -14.78 34.72 -32.26
CA GLU A 332 -13.70 34.22 -33.11
C GLU A 332 -12.42 35.06 -32.97
N ASP A 333 -12.55 36.39 -32.90
CA ASP A 333 -11.43 37.32 -32.75
C ASP A 333 -10.63 37.10 -31.45
N LEU A 334 -11.33 36.88 -30.33
CA LEU A 334 -10.74 36.56 -29.05
C LEU A 334 -10.07 35.17 -29.06
N TYR A 335 -10.71 34.18 -29.69
CA TYR A 335 -10.15 32.84 -29.79
C TYR A 335 -8.76 32.86 -30.43
N TYR A 336 -8.59 33.56 -31.55
CA TYR A 336 -7.27 33.63 -32.20
C TYR A 336 -6.21 34.38 -31.38
N ARG A 337 -6.60 35.36 -30.55
CA ARG A 337 -5.66 36.07 -29.65
C ARG A 337 -5.26 35.26 -28.42
N LEU A 338 -6.12 34.35 -27.95
CA LEU A 338 -5.79 33.41 -26.88
C LEU A 338 -5.02 32.19 -27.39
N ASN A 339 -5.36 31.69 -28.57
CA ASN A 339 -4.82 30.47 -29.16
C ASN A 339 -3.47 30.68 -29.89
N ILE A 340 -2.59 31.52 -29.35
CA ILE A 340 -1.24 31.75 -29.89
C ILE A 340 -0.36 30.53 -29.63
N VAL A 341 -0.28 30.10 -28.36
CA VAL A 341 0.41 28.87 -27.97
C VAL A 341 -0.55 27.93 -27.24
N PRO A 342 -1.24 27.03 -27.96
CA PRO A 342 -2.09 26.03 -27.35
C PRO A 342 -1.25 24.89 -26.77
N ILE A 343 -1.48 24.55 -25.50
CA ILE A 343 -0.84 23.44 -24.81
C ILE A 343 -1.93 22.50 -24.31
N ARG A 344 -2.04 21.32 -24.92
CA ARG A 344 -2.98 20.28 -24.48
C ARG A 344 -2.34 19.44 -23.38
N ILE A 345 -2.92 19.45 -22.20
CA ILE A 345 -2.54 18.61 -21.07
C ILE A 345 -3.38 17.32 -21.13
N PRO A 346 -2.73 16.14 -21.26
CA PRO A 346 -3.44 14.87 -21.40
C PRO A 346 -4.18 14.48 -20.12
N ALA A 347 -5.30 13.79 -20.28
CA ALA A 347 -6.02 13.17 -19.17
C ALA A 347 -5.17 12.06 -18.55
N LEU A 348 -5.39 11.73 -17.27
CA LEU A 348 -4.55 10.77 -16.55
C LEU A 348 -4.56 9.37 -17.18
N ARG A 349 -5.68 8.95 -17.75
CA ARG A 349 -5.82 7.72 -18.55
C ARG A 349 -5.01 7.70 -19.86
N GLU A 350 -4.59 8.86 -20.37
CA GLU A 350 -3.74 9.00 -21.55
C GLU A 350 -2.24 8.97 -21.19
N ARG A 351 -1.91 8.98 -19.90
CA ARG A 351 -0.53 9.00 -19.35
C ARG A 351 -0.36 8.01 -18.20
N ILE A 352 -0.63 6.74 -18.48
CA ILE A 352 -0.67 5.65 -17.47
C ILE A 352 0.65 5.55 -16.69
N ALA A 353 1.79 5.78 -17.34
CA ALA A 353 3.11 5.73 -16.69
C ALA A 353 3.27 6.76 -15.54
N ASP A 354 2.46 7.83 -15.52
CA ASP A 354 2.50 8.82 -14.43
C ASP A 354 1.69 8.37 -13.20
N ILE A 355 0.81 7.38 -13.32
CA ILE A 355 -0.15 7.00 -12.27
C ILE A 355 0.56 6.50 -11.02
N ALA A 356 1.44 5.51 -11.13
CA ALA A 356 2.13 4.97 -9.95
C ALA A 356 3.03 6.02 -9.27
N PRO A 357 3.87 6.79 -10.00
CA PRO A 357 4.65 7.88 -9.43
C PRO A 357 3.81 8.95 -8.73
N LEU A 358 2.69 9.38 -9.34
CA LEU A 358 1.77 10.35 -8.74
C LEU A 358 1.13 9.77 -7.47
N ALA A 359 0.72 8.51 -7.51
CA ALA A 359 0.11 7.86 -6.35
C ALA A 359 1.08 7.83 -5.16
N TYR A 360 2.34 7.44 -5.39
CA TYR A 360 3.36 7.47 -4.34
C TYR A 360 3.68 8.88 -3.87
N TYR A 361 3.73 9.86 -4.77
CA TYR A 361 3.92 11.27 -4.41
C TYR A 361 2.84 11.75 -3.44
N PHE A 362 1.56 11.53 -3.76
CA PHE A 362 0.46 11.91 -2.88
C PHE A 362 0.46 11.12 -1.57
N LEU A 363 0.75 9.82 -1.60
CA LEU A 363 0.82 9.01 -0.38
C LEU A 363 1.91 9.51 0.57
N ASN A 364 3.10 9.82 0.05
CA ASN A 364 4.21 10.37 0.84
C ASN A 364 3.86 11.74 1.40
N LYS A 365 3.23 12.61 0.60
CA LYS A 365 2.72 13.92 1.05
C LYS A 365 1.73 13.76 2.22
N MET A 366 0.85 12.75 2.18
CA MET A 366 -0.10 12.47 3.26
C MET A 366 0.59 11.88 4.50
N ASN A 367 1.55 10.97 4.30
CA ASN A 367 2.35 10.39 5.38
C ASN A 367 3.10 11.48 6.16
N GLU A 368 3.73 12.42 5.45
CA GLU A 368 4.42 13.56 6.08
C GLU A 368 3.43 14.49 6.81
N LYS A 369 2.33 14.87 6.15
CA LYS A 369 1.32 15.78 6.69
C LYS A 369 0.67 15.23 7.98
N TYR A 370 0.34 13.95 7.99
CA TYR A 370 -0.42 13.32 9.08
C TYR A 370 0.46 12.43 9.99
N LYS A 371 1.78 12.41 9.79
CA LYS A 371 2.75 11.57 10.51
C LYS A 371 2.36 10.08 10.50
N LEU A 372 2.03 9.58 9.32
CA LEU A 372 1.63 8.19 9.08
C LEU A 372 2.77 7.42 8.37
N GLU A 373 2.69 6.08 8.39
CA GLU A 373 3.63 5.19 7.68
C GLU A 373 2.91 4.28 6.67
N LYS A 374 1.94 4.84 5.93
CA LYS A 374 1.11 4.09 4.97
C LYS A 374 1.91 3.66 3.75
N ARG A 375 1.58 2.49 3.21
CA ARG A 375 2.22 1.85 2.05
C ARG A 375 1.15 1.21 1.18
N PHE A 376 1.30 1.24 -0.14
CA PHE A 376 0.40 0.49 -1.02
C PHE A 376 0.80 -0.99 -1.09
N HIS A 377 -0.19 -1.88 -0.99
CA HIS A 377 -0.02 -3.26 -1.41
C HIS A 377 0.16 -3.32 -2.94
N SER A 378 0.92 -4.30 -3.43
CA SER A 378 1.34 -4.39 -4.84
C SER A 378 0.18 -4.40 -5.86
N GLU A 379 -0.97 -4.97 -5.50
CA GLU A 379 -2.14 -5.04 -6.37
C GLU A 379 -2.84 -3.69 -6.55
N VAL A 380 -2.68 -2.77 -5.59
CA VAL A 380 -3.38 -1.47 -5.59
C VAL A 380 -2.92 -0.60 -6.75
N ILE A 381 -1.61 -0.53 -6.99
CA ILE A 381 -1.05 0.23 -8.12
C ILE A 381 -1.57 -0.32 -9.46
N TYR A 382 -1.60 -1.64 -9.61
CA TYR A 382 -2.11 -2.29 -10.81
C TYR A 382 -3.58 -1.97 -11.09
N MET A 383 -4.40 -1.81 -10.05
CA MET A 383 -5.80 -1.35 -10.19
C MET A 383 -5.88 0.13 -10.55
N MET A 384 -5.05 0.96 -9.91
CA MET A 384 -4.97 2.40 -10.21
C MET A 384 -4.65 2.66 -11.68
N GLU A 385 -3.74 1.89 -12.27
CA GLU A 385 -3.34 2.03 -13.68
C GLU A 385 -4.46 1.71 -14.69
N ARG A 386 -5.45 0.90 -14.29
CA ARG A 386 -6.59 0.50 -15.16
C ARG A 386 -7.82 1.38 -15.00
N TYR A 387 -7.85 2.21 -13.98
CA TYR A 387 -8.98 3.07 -13.75
C TYR A 387 -8.96 4.27 -14.69
N LYS A 388 -10.15 4.71 -15.09
CA LYS A 388 -10.30 5.77 -16.09
C LYS A 388 -9.97 7.16 -15.54
N TRP A 389 -9.99 7.34 -14.22
CA TRP A 389 -9.76 8.61 -13.53
C TRP A 389 -10.58 9.77 -14.12
N PRO A 390 -11.93 9.72 -14.07
CA PRO A 390 -12.79 10.78 -14.60
C PRO A 390 -12.52 12.17 -13.99
N GLY A 391 -12.06 12.24 -12.74
CA GLY A 391 -11.62 13.49 -12.10
C GLY A 391 -10.10 13.71 -12.11
N ASN A 392 -9.36 12.92 -12.89
CA ASN A 392 -7.92 13.04 -13.12
C ASN A 392 -7.10 13.11 -11.80
N ILE A 393 -6.12 14.01 -11.73
CA ILE A 393 -5.22 14.15 -10.57
C ILE A 393 -5.99 14.57 -9.31
N ARG A 394 -7.02 15.44 -9.45
CA ARG A 394 -7.83 15.90 -8.32
C ARG A 394 -8.58 14.74 -7.65
N GLU A 395 -9.12 13.83 -8.44
CA GLU A 395 -9.74 12.60 -7.91
C GLU A 395 -8.72 11.69 -7.24
N MET A 396 -7.55 11.51 -7.85
CA MET A 396 -6.46 10.71 -7.28
C MET A 396 -6.00 11.25 -5.92
N GLU A 397 -5.72 12.55 -5.82
CA GLU A 397 -5.29 13.19 -4.57
C GLU A 397 -6.34 12.99 -3.48
N ASN A 398 -7.62 13.27 -3.78
CA ASN A 398 -8.71 13.10 -2.83
C ASN A 398 -8.91 11.64 -2.41
N LEU A 399 -8.77 10.69 -3.33
CA LEU A 399 -8.91 9.27 -3.05
C LEU A 399 -7.79 8.78 -2.13
N ILE A 400 -6.54 9.17 -2.42
CA ILE A 400 -5.37 8.78 -1.63
C ILE A 400 -5.41 9.44 -0.25
N GLU A 401 -5.78 10.72 -0.14
CA GLU A 401 -5.95 11.38 1.15
C GLU A 401 -7.01 10.68 2.00
N ARG A 402 -8.18 10.38 1.41
CA ARG A 402 -9.25 9.66 2.10
C ARG A 402 -8.75 8.33 2.66
N ILE A 403 -8.10 7.52 1.84
CA ILE A 403 -7.69 6.16 2.22
C ILE A 403 -6.54 6.18 3.21
N ALA A 404 -5.57 7.09 3.05
CA ALA A 404 -4.50 7.26 4.01
C ALA A 404 -5.04 7.53 5.43
N VAL A 405 -6.13 8.30 5.54
CA VAL A 405 -6.76 8.63 6.82
C VAL A 405 -7.71 7.54 7.33
N THR A 406 -8.45 6.86 6.45
CA THR A 406 -9.49 5.90 6.86
C THR A 406 -9.00 4.46 7.05
N THR A 407 -7.92 4.05 6.38
CA THR A 407 -7.41 2.67 6.49
C THR A 407 -6.84 2.41 7.89
N GLU A 408 -7.11 1.26 8.47
CA GLU A 408 -6.46 0.79 9.69
C GLU A 408 -5.12 0.10 9.37
N GLY A 409 -4.10 0.32 10.20
CA GLY A 409 -2.76 -0.24 9.96
C GLY A 409 -1.93 0.52 8.91
N ASN A 410 -0.79 -0.04 8.51
CA ASN A 410 0.18 0.64 7.64
C ASN A 410 0.11 0.22 6.17
N GLU A 411 -0.64 -0.81 5.83
CA GLU A 411 -0.73 -1.32 4.45
C GLU A 411 -2.12 -1.07 3.88
N ILE A 412 -2.17 -0.38 2.74
CA ILE A 412 -3.38 -0.08 1.98
C ILE A 412 -3.61 -1.21 0.99
N ASN A 413 -4.73 -1.90 1.14
CA ASN A 413 -5.17 -3.03 0.34
C ASN A 413 -6.31 -2.65 -0.60
N SER A 414 -6.66 -3.57 -1.49
CA SER A 414 -7.77 -3.38 -2.44
C SER A 414 -9.12 -3.14 -1.78
N ASN A 415 -9.36 -3.74 -0.62
CA ASN A 415 -10.61 -3.64 0.13
C ASN A 415 -10.81 -2.28 0.84
N ASP A 416 -9.76 -1.47 0.95
CA ASP A 416 -9.82 -0.15 1.60
C ASP A 416 -10.42 0.94 0.70
N PHE A 417 -10.60 0.62 -0.58
CA PHE A 417 -11.20 1.52 -1.56
C PHE A 417 -12.72 1.44 -1.49
N PRO A 418 -13.45 2.57 -1.63
CA PRO A 418 -14.91 2.52 -1.61
C PRO A 418 -15.49 1.69 -2.74
N LYS A 419 -16.61 1.03 -2.42
CA LYS A 419 -17.40 0.24 -3.38
C LYS A 419 -17.74 1.09 -4.61
N GLY A 420 -17.64 0.51 -5.81
CA GLY A 420 -17.74 1.21 -7.09
C GLY A 420 -16.42 1.74 -7.64
N VAL A 421 -15.38 1.92 -6.82
CA VAL A 421 -14.04 2.30 -7.28
C VAL A 421 -13.24 1.03 -7.56
N PHE A 422 -12.69 0.90 -8.78
CA PHE A 422 -11.96 -0.27 -9.25
C PHE A 422 -12.75 -1.57 -9.42
N GLU A 423 -14.09 -1.60 -9.30
CA GLU A 423 -14.89 -2.82 -9.46
C GLU A 423 -14.62 -3.57 -10.77
N SER A 424 -14.53 -2.85 -11.90
CA SER A 424 -14.19 -3.48 -13.19
C SER A 424 -12.77 -4.06 -13.23
N ALA A 425 -11.82 -3.47 -12.50
CA ALA A 425 -10.45 -3.97 -12.41
C ALA A 425 -10.33 -5.13 -11.41
N LEU A 426 -11.12 -5.10 -10.33
CA LEU A 426 -11.23 -6.18 -9.35
C LEU A 426 -11.84 -7.44 -9.98
N ASP A 427 -12.90 -7.29 -10.77
CA ASP A 427 -13.51 -8.41 -11.50
C ASP A 427 -12.52 -9.06 -12.48
N GLU A 428 -11.70 -8.27 -13.17
CA GLU A 428 -10.62 -8.77 -14.03
C GLU A 428 -9.51 -9.46 -13.24
N ILE A 429 -9.10 -8.94 -12.08
CA ILE A 429 -8.08 -9.56 -11.23
C ILE A 429 -8.59 -10.89 -10.65
N ILE A 430 -9.82 -10.90 -10.13
CA ILE A 430 -10.49 -12.09 -9.61
C ILE A 430 -10.69 -13.11 -10.73
N HIS A 431 -11.10 -12.67 -11.93
CA HIS A 431 -11.15 -13.53 -13.11
C HIS A 431 -9.77 -14.03 -13.51
N SER A 432 -8.71 -13.22 -13.44
CA SER A 432 -7.35 -13.64 -13.81
C SER A 432 -6.76 -14.67 -12.84
N LYS A 433 -7.01 -14.52 -11.53
CA LYS A 433 -6.62 -15.48 -10.50
C LYS A 433 -7.46 -16.77 -10.60
N GLY A 434 -8.77 -16.68 -10.78
CA GLY A 434 -9.64 -17.84 -11.02
C GLY A 434 -9.36 -18.54 -12.37
N GLN A 435 -8.85 -17.81 -13.35
CA GLN A 435 -8.42 -18.35 -14.65
C GLN A 435 -7.04 -19.01 -14.62
N MET A 436 -6.21 -18.81 -13.59
CA MET A 436 -4.94 -19.55 -13.46
C MET A 436 -5.16 -21.00 -13.02
N GLU A 437 -6.27 -21.31 -12.35
CA GLU A 437 -6.63 -22.67 -11.94
C GLU A 437 -7.35 -23.48 -13.04
N GLN A 438 -7.87 -22.82 -14.08
CA GLN A 438 -8.62 -23.48 -15.14
C GLN A 438 -7.76 -23.73 -16.40
N GLY A 439 -7.59 -25.00 -16.76
CA GLY A 439 -6.83 -25.41 -17.94
C GLY A 439 -7.37 -24.83 -19.25
N LEU A 440 -6.48 -24.66 -20.25
CA LEU A 440 -6.76 -24.05 -21.57
C LEU A 440 -8.06 -24.56 -22.23
N LYS A 441 -8.35 -25.85 -22.08
CA LYS A 441 -9.53 -26.52 -22.63
C LYS A 441 -10.86 -25.96 -22.08
N GLN A 442 -10.86 -25.52 -20.83
CA GLN A 442 -12.04 -24.96 -20.18
C GLN A 442 -12.29 -23.51 -20.61
N LYS A 443 -11.22 -22.71 -20.73
CA LYS A 443 -11.27 -21.35 -21.27
C LYS A 443 -11.81 -21.29 -22.70
N VAL A 444 -11.36 -22.21 -23.56
CA VAL A 444 -11.87 -22.30 -24.93
C VAL A 444 -13.35 -22.67 -24.92
N ASN A 445 -13.79 -23.58 -24.05
CA ASN A 445 -15.21 -23.94 -23.95
C ASN A 445 -16.08 -22.77 -23.45
N ASP A 446 -15.62 -21.97 -22.50
CA ASP A 446 -16.40 -20.84 -21.96
C ASP A 446 -16.47 -19.66 -22.93
N LEU A 447 -15.40 -19.42 -23.71
CA LEU A 447 -15.42 -18.46 -24.81
C LEU A 447 -16.37 -18.93 -25.92
N GLU A 448 -16.29 -20.22 -26.30
CA GLU A 448 -17.19 -20.81 -27.28
C GLU A 448 -18.66 -20.70 -26.83
N LYS A 449 -18.95 -20.95 -25.55
CA LYS A 449 -20.30 -20.86 -25.00
C LYS A 449 -20.85 -19.42 -25.10
N ARG A 450 -20.08 -18.42 -24.63
CA ARG A 450 -20.49 -17.00 -24.67
C ARG A 450 -20.75 -16.50 -26.09
N LEU A 451 -19.86 -16.84 -27.04
CA LEU A 451 -20.04 -16.43 -28.44
C LEU A 451 -21.29 -17.05 -29.07
N ILE A 452 -21.61 -18.30 -28.70
CA ILE A 452 -22.84 -18.97 -29.16
C ILE A 452 -24.08 -18.31 -28.55
N GLU A 453 -24.07 -18.01 -27.26
CA GLU A 453 -25.19 -17.32 -26.57
C GLU A 453 -25.44 -15.92 -27.15
N GLU A 454 -24.38 -15.12 -27.33
CA GLU A 454 -24.48 -13.78 -27.91
C GLU A 454 -25.11 -13.84 -29.32
N LYS A 455 -24.60 -14.72 -30.19
CA LYS A 455 -25.12 -14.83 -31.56
C LYS A 455 -26.48 -15.51 -31.65
N MET A 456 -26.86 -16.35 -30.69
CA MET A 456 -28.23 -16.88 -30.60
C MET A 456 -29.22 -15.83 -30.10
N SER A 457 -28.80 -14.91 -29.23
CA SER A 457 -29.62 -13.78 -28.78
C SER A 457 -29.85 -12.76 -29.91
N GLU A 458 -28.84 -12.55 -30.75
CA GLU A 458 -28.89 -11.64 -31.90
C GLU A 458 -29.67 -12.24 -33.08
N PHE A 459 -29.59 -13.55 -33.30
CA PHE A 459 -30.21 -14.25 -34.42
C PHE A 459 -31.21 -15.32 -33.97
N LYS A 460 -32.51 -15.08 -34.22
CA LYS A 460 -33.64 -15.98 -33.88
C LYS A 460 -33.61 -17.39 -34.50
N THR A 461 -32.66 -17.72 -35.37
CA THR A 461 -32.54 -19.06 -35.97
C THR A 461 -31.11 -19.57 -35.96
N THR A 462 -30.94 -20.85 -35.63
CA THR A 462 -29.64 -21.53 -35.57
C THR A 462 -28.87 -21.47 -36.90
N ARG A 463 -29.58 -21.42 -38.03
CA ARG A 463 -28.95 -21.28 -39.36
C ARG A 463 -28.30 -19.91 -39.59
N LYS A 464 -28.90 -18.83 -39.06
CA LYS A 464 -28.33 -17.47 -39.15
C LYS A 464 -27.18 -17.28 -38.16
N ALA A 465 -27.34 -17.74 -36.93
CA ALA A 465 -26.28 -17.73 -35.92
C ALA A 465 -25.03 -18.51 -36.37
N ALA A 466 -25.21 -19.69 -36.97
CA ALA A 466 -24.10 -20.50 -37.49
C ALA A 466 -23.35 -19.79 -38.63
N LYS A 467 -24.08 -19.10 -39.52
CA LYS A 467 -23.49 -18.32 -40.61
C LYS A 467 -22.69 -17.12 -40.08
N ALA A 468 -23.20 -16.42 -39.05
CA ALA A 468 -22.49 -15.32 -38.40
C ALA A 468 -21.21 -15.80 -37.68
N LEU A 469 -21.26 -16.97 -37.06
CA LEU A 469 -20.12 -17.62 -36.40
C LEU A 469 -19.17 -18.35 -37.37
N LYS A 470 -19.45 -18.32 -38.68
CA LYS A 470 -18.67 -19.01 -39.73
C LYS A 470 -18.47 -20.52 -39.49
N ILE A 471 -19.47 -21.18 -38.91
CA ILE A 471 -19.47 -22.64 -38.69
C ILE A 471 -20.69 -23.29 -39.35
N SER A 472 -20.64 -24.61 -39.56
CA SER A 472 -21.80 -25.34 -40.08
C SER A 472 -22.94 -25.36 -39.05
N GLN A 473 -24.18 -25.38 -39.53
CA GLN A 473 -25.36 -25.46 -38.66
C GLN A 473 -25.32 -26.73 -37.77
N SER A 474 -24.83 -27.85 -38.31
CA SER A 474 -24.66 -29.10 -37.56
C SER A 474 -23.61 -28.98 -36.45
N ALA A 475 -22.51 -28.25 -36.68
CA ALA A 475 -21.49 -27.98 -35.67
C ALA A 475 -22.01 -27.07 -34.56
N LEU A 476 -22.80 -26.04 -34.90
CA LEU A 476 -23.45 -25.17 -33.92
C LEU A 476 -24.41 -25.97 -33.03
N VAL A 477 -25.31 -26.77 -33.62
CA VAL A 477 -26.28 -27.59 -32.86
C VAL A 477 -25.58 -28.59 -31.94
N LYS A 478 -24.46 -29.19 -32.39
CA LYS A 478 -23.65 -30.10 -31.55
C LYS A 478 -22.99 -29.38 -30.38
N LYS A 479 -22.50 -28.15 -30.59
CA LYS A 479 -21.93 -27.30 -29.52
C LYS A 479 -23.00 -26.78 -28.56
N MET A 480 -24.18 -26.38 -29.05
CA MET A 480 -25.33 -26.00 -28.23
C MET A 480 -25.78 -27.14 -27.30
N LYS A 481 -25.91 -28.37 -27.82
CA LYS A 481 -26.18 -29.57 -27.00
C LYS A 481 -25.09 -29.85 -25.98
N LYS A 482 -23.82 -29.66 -26.35
CA LYS A 482 -22.68 -29.83 -25.42
C LYS A 482 -22.73 -28.83 -24.25
N PHE A 483 -23.27 -27.64 -24.46
CA PHE A 483 -23.33 -26.56 -23.47
C PHE A 483 -24.71 -26.40 -22.81
N ASN A 484 -25.66 -27.31 -23.04
CA ASN A 484 -27.06 -27.25 -22.57
C ASN A 484 -27.78 -25.94 -22.94
N LEU A 485 -27.49 -25.40 -24.12
CA LEU A 485 -28.20 -24.26 -24.69
C LEU A 485 -29.31 -24.80 -25.59
N SER A 486 -30.56 -24.72 -25.13
CA SER A 486 -31.74 -25.24 -25.82
C SER A 486 -32.13 -24.40 -27.04
#